data_AF-A0A5J6XMY1-F1
#
_entry.id   AF-A0A5J6XMY1-F1
#
_cell.length_a   1.000
_cell.length_b   1.000
_cell.length_c   1.000
_cell.angle_alpha   90.00
_cell.angle_beta   90.00
_cell.angle_gamma   90.00
#
_symmetry.space_group_name_H-M   'P 1'
#
loop_
_entity.id
_entity.type
_entity.pdbx_description
1 polymer ?
#
loop_
_entity_poly.entity_id
_entity_poly.type
_entity_poly.pdbx_seq_one_letter_code
_entity_poly.pdbx_strand_id
1 'polypeptide(L)'
;MDYINYTEIILRYALLAFSFFCVYAVTRQGSKSERYAALLIYLATFGLYTFLIIAEVITPSEDANIGLGFSILLMGFVSIAGIILAGIIYLVRRIKSR
;
A
#
# COMPACT_ATOMS: atom_id res chain seq x y z
N MET A 1 16.25 -21.64 5.57
CA MET A 1 14.78 -21.61 5.39
C MET A 1 14.27 -20.37 6.07
N ASP A 2 14.30 -19.24 5.36
CA ASP A 2 13.72 -18.01 5.88
C ASP A 2 12.21 -18.20 6.04
N TYR A 3 11.78 -18.19 7.29
CA TYR A 3 10.40 -18.38 7.67
C TYR A 3 9.62 -17.17 7.16
N ILE A 4 8.89 -17.35 6.05
CA ILE A 4 7.89 -16.38 5.60
C ILE A 4 7.02 -16.02 6.80
N ASN A 5 7.15 -14.78 7.28
CA ASN A 5 6.44 -14.32 8.45
C ASN A 5 5.02 -13.91 8.06
N TYR A 6 4.11 -14.87 8.09
CA TYR A 6 2.70 -14.66 7.74
C TYR A 6 2.04 -13.55 8.57
N THR A 7 2.45 -13.39 9.84
CA THR A 7 1.94 -12.30 10.69
C THR A 7 2.34 -10.93 10.14
N GLU A 8 3.60 -10.78 9.72
CA GLU A 8 4.06 -9.53 9.10
C GLU A 8 3.36 -9.25 7.78
N ILE A 9 3.16 -10.28 6.95
CA ILE A 9 2.43 -10.17 5.68
C ILE A 9 1.00 -9.66 5.91
N ILE A 10 0.28 -10.26 6.87
CA ILE A 10 -1.09 -9.85 7.22
C ILE A 10 -1.11 -8.40 7.70
N LEU A 11 -0.16 -8.01 8.56
CA LEU A 11 -0.05 -6.63 9.04
C LEU A 11 0.18 -5.64 7.89
N ARG A 12 1.02 -6.00 6.92
CA ARG A 12 1.26 -5.16 5.73
C ARG A 12 0.01 -5.01 4.87
N TYR A 13 -0.75 -6.08 4.65
CA TYR A 13 -2.03 -6.00 3.95
C TYR A 13 -3.05 -5.14 4.72
N ALA A 14 -3.15 -5.32 6.03
CA ALA A 14 -4.04 -4.51 6.87
C ALA A 14 -3.65 -3.03 6.82
N LEU A 15 -2.35 -2.72 6.87
CA LEU A 15 -1.85 -1.36 6.79
C LEU A 15 -2.13 -0.72 5.42
N LEU A 16 -1.92 -1.45 4.32
CA LEU A 16 -2.23 -0.96 2.98
C LEU A 16 -3.73 -0.73 2.79
N ALA A 17 -4.57 -1.65 3.28
CA ALA A 17 -6.03 -1.50 3.23
C ALA A 17 -6.50 -0.29 4.04
N PHE A 18 -5.99 -0.13 5.27
CA PHE A 18 -6.29 1.03 6.10
C PHE A 18 -5.88 2.34 5.40
N SER A 19 -4.67 2.38 4.85
CA SER A 19 -4.17 3.53 4.09
C SER A 19 -5.04 3.85 2.86
N PHE A 20 -5.46 2.82 2.13
CA PHE A 20 -6.41 2.98 1.02
C PHE A 20 -7.70 3.63 1.47
N PHE A 21 -8.31 3.20 2.59
CA PHE A 21 -9.52 3.82 3.10
C PHE A 21 -9.31 5.28 3.50
N CYS A 22 -8.18 5.62 4.12
CA CYS A 22 -7.82 7.01 4.43
C CYS A 22 -7.75 7.87 3.17
N VAL A 23 -7.01 7.42 2.15
CA VAL A 23 -6.88 8.14 0.87
C VAL A 23 -8.22 8.21 0.14
N TYR A 24 -8.99 7.13 0.14
CA TYR A 24 -10.30 7.09 -0.50
C TYR A 24 -11.28 8.08 0.12
N ALA A 25 -11.29 8.19 1.46
CA ALA A 25 -12.16 9.13 2.17
C ALA A 25 -11.92 10.58 1.73
N VAL A 26 -10.65 10.98 1.54
CA VAL A 26 -10.32 12.34 1.10
C VAL A 26 -10.43 12.54 -0.41
N THR A 27 -10.16 11.52 -1.22
CA THR A 27 -10.28 11.62 -2.68
C THR A 27 -11.72 11.50 -3.17
N ARG A 28 -12.67 11.03 -2.33
CA ARG A 28 -14.10 10.96 -2.64
C ARG A 28 -14.75 12.31 -2.97
N GLN A 29 -14.18 13.43 -2.55
CA GLN A 29 -14.63 14.77 -2.94
C GLN A 29 -13.77 15.37 -4.07
N GLY A 30 -12.68 14.69 -4.43
CA GLY A 30 -11.79 15.06 -5.51
C GLY A 30 -12.32 14.68 -6.89
N SER A 31 -11.53 14.99 -7.91
CA SER A 31 -11.84 14.70 -9.31
C SER A 31 -11.87 13.19 -9.60
N LYS A 32 -12.52 12.78 -10.69
CA LYS A 32 -12.58 11.36 -11.08
C LYS A 32 -11.16 10.79 -11.28
N SER A 33 -10.27 11.57 -11.92
CA SER A 33 -8.88 11.16 -12.17
C SER A 33 -8.10 10.89 -10.89
N GLU A 34 -8.24 11.73 -9.85
CA GLU A 34 -7.60 11.51 -8.55
C GLU A 34 -8.01 10.19 -7.90
N ARG A 35 -9.31 9.85 -7.96
CA ARG A 35 -9.83 8.59 -7.41
C ARG A 35 -9.28 7.38 -8.16
N TYR A 36 -9.27 7.44 -9.50
CA TYR A 36 -8.73 6.37 -10.33
C TYR A 36 -7.22 6.22 -10.12
N ALA A 37 -6.47 7.32 -10.06
CA ALA A 37 -5.03 7.28 -9.80
C ALA A 37 -4.72 6.64 -8.45
N ALA A 38 -5.43 7.03 -7.39
CA ALA A 38 -5.28 6.40 -6.08
C ALA A 38 -5.57 4.89 -6.18
N LEU A 39 -6.72 4.50 -6.74
CA LEU A 39 -7.10 3.10 -6.87
C LEU A 39 -6.05 2.27 -7.64
N LEU A 40 -5.51 2.81 -8.75
CA LEU A 40 -4.48 2.13 -9.55
C LEU A 40 -3.18 1.95 -8.77
N ILE A 41 -2.75 2.94 -7.99
CA ILE A 41 -1.52 2.83 -7.18
C ILE A 41 -1.67 1.72 -6.14
N TYR A 42 -2.79 1.69 -5.41
CA TYR A 42 -3.04 0.65 -4.40
C TYR A 42 -3.19 -0.73 -5.03
N LEU A 43 -3.90 -0.84 -6.16
CA LEU A 43 -4.08 -2.10 -6.86
C LEU A 43 -2.75 -2.64 -7.41
N ALA A 44 -1.92 -1.78 -8.01
CA ALA A 44 -0.60 -2.17 -8.52
C ALA A 44 0.33 -2.60 -7.38
N THR A 45 0.33 -1.87 -6.26
CA THR A 45 1.14 -2.20 -5.08
C THR A 45 0.72 -3.53 -4.47
N PHE A 46 -0.59 -3.74 -4.28
CA PHE A 46 -1.15 -5.00 -3.79
C PHE A 46 -0.83 -6.17 -4.72
N GLY A 47 -1.04 -5.98 -6.03
CA GLY A 47 -0.82 -7.02 -7.04
C GLY A 47 0.64 -7.45 -7.13
N LEU A 48 1.58 -6.49 -7.21
CA LEU A 48 3.01 -6.76 -7.26
C LEU A 48 3.47 -7.54 -6.02
N TYR A 49 3.08 -7.08 -4.83
CA TYR A 49 3.44 -7.72 -3.57
C TYR A 49 2.89 -9.14 -3.46
N THR A 50 1.61 -9.33 -3.80
CA THR A 50 0.95 -10.64 -3.77
C THR A 50 1.63 -11.61 -4.74
N PHE A 51 1.92 -11.14 -5.96
CA PHE A 51 2.60 -11.95 -6.98
C PHE A 51 3.96 -12.44 -6.50
N LEU A 52 4.78 -11.56 -5.91
CA LEU A 52 6.12 -11.92 -5.44
C LEU A 52 6.10 -12.85 -4.23
N ILE A 53 5.13 -12.71 -3.32
CA ILE A 53 4.94 -13.68 -2.23
C ILE A 53 4.58 -15.06 -2.81
N ILE A 54 3.63 -15.11 -3.74
CA ILE A 54 3.21 -16.39 -4.34
C ILE A 54 4.38 -17.04 -5.08
N ALA A 55 5.15 -16.24 -5.84
CA ALA A 55 6.34 -16.73 -6.52
C ALA A 55 7.38 -17.29 -5.54
N GLU A 56 7.60 -16.64 -4.40
CA GLU A 56 8.51 -17.14 -3.35
C GLU A 56 8.00 -18.44 -2.72
N VAL A 57 6.68 -18.57 -2.52
CA VAL A 57 6.07 -19.79 -1.96
C VAL A 57 6.17 -20.98 -2.93
N ILE A 58 5.99 -20.74 -4.23
CA ILE A 58 6.02 -21.80 -5.25
C ILE A 58 7.47 -22.19 -5.59
N THR A 59 8.34 -21.21 -5.77
CA THR A 59 9.74 -21.38 -6.12
C THR A 59 10.61 -20.66 -5.10
N PRO A 60 10.85 -21.28 -3.93
CA PRO A 60 11.67 -20.68 -2.90
C PRO A 60 13.10 -20.52 -3.42
N SER A 61 13.61 -19.30 -3.33
CA SER A 61 14.98 -19.00 -3.72
C SER A 61 15.97 -19.39 -2.61
N GLU A 62 17.13 -19.94 -2.98
CA GLU A 62 18.21 -20.20 -2.01
C GLU A 62 18.90 -18.91 -1.57
N ASP A 63 18.87 -17.88 -2.42
CA ASP A 63 19.38 -16.53 -2.15
C ASP A 63 18.27 -15.56 -1.74
N ALA A 64 18.61 -14.48 -1.05
CA ALA A 64 17.64 -13.44 -0.68
C ALA A 64 16.92 -12.87 -1.91
N ASN A 65 15.59 -13.03 -1.98
CA ASN A 65 14.78 -12.46 -3.06
C ASN A 65 14.71 -10.92 -2.93
N ILE A 66 15.63 -10.26 -3.63
CA ILE A 66 15.74 -8.80 -3.71
C ILE A 66 14.41 -8.18 -4.18
N GLY A 67 13.71 -8.82 -5.12
CA GLY A 67 12.40 -8.36 -5.61
C GLY A 67 11.34 -8.36 -4.52
N LEU A 68 11.23 -9.46 -3.77
CA LEU A 68 10.33 -9.55 -2.62
C LEU A 68 10.68 -8.46 -1.58
N GLY A 69 11.96 -8.28 -1.25
CA GLY A 69 12.44 -7.21 -0.37
C GLY A 69 12.02 -5.80 -0.83
N PHE A 70 12.16 -5.48 -2.12
CA PHE A 70 11.71 -4.21 -2.68
C PHE A 70 10.18 -4.04 -2.60
N SER A 71 9.42 -5.09 -2.86
CA SER A 71 7.95 -5.02 -2.79
C SER A 71 7.44 -4.84 -1.35
N ILE A 72 8.09 -5.48 -0.37
CA ILE A 72 7.87 -5.28 1.07
C ILE A 72 8.06 -3.79 1.43
N LEU A 73 9.18 -3.20 0.99
CA LEU A 73 9.50 -1.79 1.24
C LEU A 73 8.51 -0.85 0.54
N LEU A 74 8.21 -1.10 -0.74
CA LEU A 74 7.28 -0.31 -1.54
C LEU A 74 5.89 -0.29 -0.89
N MET A 75 5.39 -1.44 -0.45
CA MET A 75 4.09 -1.53 0.21
C MET A 75 4.06 -0.74 1.52
N GLY A 76 5.13 -0.82 2.32
CA GLY A 76 5.27 0.00 3.52
C GLY A 76 5.27 1.50 3.20
N PHE A 77 6.05 1.91 2.20
CA PHE A 77 6.14 3.31 1.76
C PHE A 77 4.80 3.85 1.27
N VAL A 78 4.13 3.14 0.35
CA VAL A 78 2.81 3.54 -0.19
C VAL A 78 1.79 3.66 0.95
N SER A 79 1.81 2.71 1.90
CA SER A 79 0.87 2.74 3.01
C SER A 79 1.09 3.95 3.92
N ILE A 80 2.33 4.22 4.33
CA ILE A 80 2.64 5.35 5.20
C ILE A 80 2.39 6.68 4.48
N ALA A 81 2.90 6.82 3.26
CA ALA A 81 2.73 8.02 2.44
C ALA A 81 1.24 8.33 2.19
N GLY A 82 0.43 7.30 1.92
CA GLY A 82 -1.01 7.43 1.74
C GLY A 82 -1.72 8.01 2.97
N ILE A 83 -1.41 7.51 4.16
CA ILE A 83 -1.97 8.00 5.43
C ILE A 83 -1.59 9.46 5.65
N ILE A 84 -0.31 9.80 5.49
CA ILE A 84 0.20 11.17 5.68
C ILE A 84 -0.48 12.13 4.70
N LEU A 85 -0.51 11.77 3.41
CA LEU A 85 -1.13 12.58 2.37
C LEU A 85 -2.63 12.79 2.64
N ALA A 86 -3.33 11.74 3.06
CA ALA A 86 -4.73 11.85 3.45
C ALA A 86 -4.94 12.81 4.62
N GLY A 87 -4.08 12.72 5.65
CA GLY A 87 -4.09 13.64 6.79
C GLY A 87 -3.88 15.09 6.38
N ILE A 88 -2.91 15.37 5.51
CA ILE A 88 -2.64 16.71 4.99
C ILE A 88 -3.86 17.25 4.22
N ILE A 89 -4.40 16.47 3.29
CA ILE A 89 -5.58 16.88 2.49
C ILE A 89 -6.77 17.18 3.40
N TYR A 90 -7.02 16.33 4.40
CA TYR A 90 -8.09 16.55 5.36
C TYR A 90 -7.92 17.85 6.15
N LEU A 91 -6.72 18.12 6.67
CA LEU A 91 -6.41 19.36 7.41
C LEU A 91 -6.58 20.61 6.53
N VAL A 92 -6.06 20.59 5.31
CA VAL A 92 -6.17 21.72 4.37
C VAL A 92 -7.63 22.04 4.08
N ARG A 93 -8.46 21.03 3.82
CA ARG A 93 -9.90 21.24 3.59
C ARG A 93 -10.63 21.77 4.82
N ARG A 94 -10.27 21.27 6.00
CA ARG A 94 -10.86 21.74 7.26
C ARG A 94 -10.55 23.21 7.54
N ILE A 95 -9.35 23.66 7.21
CA ILE A 95 -8.95 25.07 7.33
C ILE A 95 -9.73 25.94 6.34
N LYS A 96 -9.82 25.53 5.07
CA LYS A 96 -10.52 26.30 4.03
C LYS A 96 -12.04 26.39 4.22
N SER A 97 -12.63 25.45 4.96
CA SER A 97 -14.07 25.43 5.26
C SER A 97 -14.46 26.32 6.46
N ARG A 98 -13.48 26.89 7.19
CA ARG A 98 -13.69 27.89 8.24
C ARG A 98 -13.47 29.29 7.68
#